data_AF-A0A1W1ZNE8-F1
#
_entry.id   AF-A0A1W1ZNE8-F1
#
_cell.length_a   1.000
_cell.length_b   1.000
_cell.length_c   1.000
_cell.angle_alpha   90.00
_cell.angle_beta   90.00
_cell.angle_gamma   90.00
#
_symmetry.space_group_name_H-M   'P 1'
#
loop_
_entity.id
_entity.type
_entity.pdbx_description
1 polymer ?
#
loop_
_entity_poly.entity_id
_entity_poly.type
_entity_poly.pdbx_seq_one_letter_code
_entity_poly.pdbx_strand_id
1 'polypeptide(L)' 'MDSFTKEDLEEALRAIASTISKCEKVQPKLKEGSPQHTLLIRRIKALIIASALIKRELGLD' A
#
# COMPACT_ATOMS: atom_id res chain seq x y z
N MET A 1 -12.76 8.15 17.83
CA MET A 1 -11.78 8.16 16.74
C MET A 1 -11.95 9.47 16.05
N ASP A 2 -10.90 10.28 15.99
CA ASP A 2 -10.94 11.53 15.23
C ASP A 2 -11.11 11.19 13.76
N SER A 3 -11.98 11.92 13.07
CA SER A 3 -12.17 11.81 11.64
C SER A 3 -10.90 12.30 10.93
N PHE A 4 -10.35 11.50 10.01
CA PHE A 4 -9.23 11.94 9.17
C PHE A 4 -9.68 13.06 8.23
N THR A 5 -8.83 14.05 8.01
CA THR A 5 -9.08 15.09 7.02
C THR A 5 -8.90 14.53 5.60
N LYS A 6 -9.42 15.24 4.61
CA LYS A 6 -9.20 14.89 3.20
C LYS A 6 -7.70 14.88 2.88
N GLU A 7 -6.98 15.86 3.40
CA GLU A 7 -5.54 16.01 3.24
C GLU A 7 -4.77 14.84 3.84
N ASP A 8 -5.19 14.34 5.01
CA ASP A 8 -4.59 13.14 5.64
C ASP A 8 -4.78 11.90 4.76
N LEU A 9 -5.98 11.72 4.20
CA LEU A 9 -6.30 10.59 3.32
C LEU A 9 -5.51 10.67 2.00
N GLU A 10 -5.35 11.85 1.43
CA GLU A 10 -4.53 12.05 0.23
C GLU A 10 -3.04 11.82 0.49
N GLU A 11 -2.52 12.28 1.64
CA GLU A 11 -1.14 12.01 2.04
C GLU A 11 -0.92 10.52 2.30
N ALA A 12 -1.88 9.83 2.93
CA ALA A 12 -1.83 8.39 3.11
C ALA A 12 -1.76 7.65 1.76
N LEU A 13 -2.54 8.07 0.75
CA LEU A 13 -2.44 7.51 -0.61
C LEU A 13 -1.07 7.73 -1.23
N ARG A 14 -0.48 8.93 -1.10
CA ARG A 14 0.89 9.22 -1.58
C ARG A 14 1.92 8.32 -0.90
N ALA A 15 1.85 8.18 0.43
CA ALA A 15 2.74 7.35 1.21
C ALA A 15 2.62 5.86 0.83
N ILE A 16 1.39 5.36 0.65
CA ILE A 16 1.14 3.98 0.24
C ILE A 16 1.70 3.73 -1.16
N ALA A 17 1.43 4.62 -2.13
CA ALA A 17 1.95 4.48 -3.49
C ALA A 17 3.50 4.43 -3.51
N SER A 18 4.16 5.30 -2.74
CA SER A 18 5.62 5.29 -2.58
C SER A 18 6.12 3.97 -1.98
N THR A 19 5.39 3.45 -0.99
CA THR A 19 5.73 2.19 -0.32
C THR A 19 5.59 0.99 -1.26
N ILE A 20 4.50 0.92 -2.04
CA ILE A 20 4.32 -0.11 -3.06
C ILE A 20 5.47 -0.08 -4.07
N SER A 21 5.82 1.10 -4.60
CA SER A 21 6.93 1.24 -5.56
C SER A 21 8.27 0.76 -4.99
N LYS A 22 8.54 1.04 -3.71
CA LYS A 22 9.74 0.52 -3.01
C LYS A 22 9.69 -1.00 -2.89
N CYS A 23 8.53 -1.57 -2.54
CA CYS A 23 8.36 -3.01 -2.47
C CYS A 23 8.59 -3.68 -3.84
N GLU A 24 8.03 -3.14 -4.92
CA GLU A 24 8.21 -3.65 -6.29
C GLU A 24 9.68 -3.65 -6.71
N LYS A 25 10.45 -2.61 -6.36
CA LYS A 25 11.90 -2.54 -6.63
C LYS A 25 12.72 -3.58 -5.86
N VAL A 26 12.25 -4.01 -4.70
CA VAL A 26 12.93 -5.02 -3.87
C VAL A 26 12.52 -6.43 -4.25
N GLN A 27 11.28 -6.63 -4.71
CA GLN A 27 10.73 -7.94 -5.07
C GLN A 27 11.64 -8.81 -5.95
N PRO A 28 12.20 -8.34 -7.09
CA PRO A 28 13.03 -9.17 -7.96
C PRO A 28 14.37 -9.57 -7.32
N LYS A 29 14.78 -8.91 -6.22
CA LYS A 29 16.01 -9.24 -5.48
C LYS A 29 15.79 -10.36 -4.47
N LEU A 30 14.54 -10.74 -4.21
CA LEU A 30 14.20 -11.79 -3.26
C LEU A 30 14.10 -13.12 -3.98
N LYS A 31 14.64 -14.17 -3.35
CA LYS A 31 14.49 -15.54 -3.87
C LYS A 31 13.01 -15.92 -3.88
N GLU A 32 12.51 -16.34 -5.02
CA GLU A 32 11.16 -16.87 -5.15
C GLU A 32 10.93 -18.04 -4.19
N GLY A 33 9.75 -18.11 -3.58
CA GLY A 33 9.42 -19.10 -2.56
C GLY A 33 10.05 -18.85 -1.17
N SER A 34 10.92 -17.84 -1.01
CA SER A 34 11.42 -17.47 0.32
C SER A 34 10.32 -16.86 1.20
N PRO A 35 10.44 -16.95 2.54
CA PRO A 35 9.54 -16.26 3.46
C PRO A 35 9.48 -14.75 3.21
N GLN A 36 10.62 -14.13 2.86
CA GLN A 36 10.70 -12.70 2.59
C GLN A 36 9.93 -12.32 1.32
N HIS A 37 10.05 -13.12 0.25
CA HIS A 37 9.31 -12.92 -0.99
C HIS A 37 7.79 -13.03 -0.74
N THR A 38 7.36 -14.06 -0.03
CA THR A 38 5.95 -14.27 0.31
C THR A 38 5.39 -13.14 1.18
N LEU A 39 6.14 -12.70 2.19
CA LEU A 39 5.76 -11.59 3.06
C LEU A 39 5.61 -10.29 2.26
N LEU A 40 6.54 -10.01 1.35
CA LEU A 40 6.52 -8.80 0.54
C LEU A 40 5.29 -8.75 -0.37
N ILE A 41 4.96 -9.86 -1.04
CA ILE A 41 3.74 -9.95 -1.87
C ILE A 41 2.48 -9.69 -1.04
N ARG A 42 2.39 -10.29 0.15
CA ARG A 42 1.24 -10.10 1.04
C ARG A 42 1.12 -8.65 1.50
N ARG A 43 2.24 -7.98 1.79
CA ARG A 43 2.27 -6.55 2.13
C ARG A 43 1.78 -5.68 0.99
N ILE A 44 2.24 -5.92 -0.24
CA ILE A 44 1.77 -5.17 -1.42
C ILE A 44 0.25 -5.32 -1.57
N LYS A 45 -0.28 -6.55 -1.45
CA LYS A 45 -1.73 -6.79 -1.52
C LYS A 45 -2.50 -6.02 -0.43
N ALA A 46 -2.00 -6.02 0.80
CA ALA A 46 -2.62 -5.27 1.89
C ALA A 46 -2.62 -3.75 1.63
N LEU A 47 -1.52 -3.21 1.10
CA LEU A 47 -1.40 -1.79 0.74
C LEU A 47 -2.36 -1.40 -0.40
N ILE A 48 -2.56 -2.27 -1.38
CA ILE A 48 -3.55 -2.07 -2.46
C ILE A 48 -4.96 -2.01 -1.87
N ILE A 49 -5.32 -2.94 -0.98
CA ILE A 49 -6.63 -2.95 -0.30
C ILE A 49 -6.82 -1.67 0.52
N ALA A 50 -5.81 -1.28 1.31
CA ALA A 50 -5.85 -0.04 2.07
C ALA A 50 -6.07 1.19 1.18
N SER A 51 -5.39 1.25 0.03
CA SER A 51 -5.56 2.34 -0.94
C SER A 51 -6.97 2.40 -1.51
N ALA A 52 -7.57 1.24 -1.82
CA ALA A 52 -8.94 1.18 -2.30
C ALA A 52 -9.95 1.67 -1.23
N LEU A 53 -9.76 1.28 0.02
CA LEU A 53 -10.61 1.75 1.13
C LEU A 53 -10.49 3.26 1.34
N ILE A 54 -9.28 3.82 1.22
CA ILE A 54 -9.08 5.27 1.34
C ILE A 54 -9.71 6.02 0.15
N LYS A 55 -9.58 5.49 -1.08
CA LYS A 55 -10.23 6.07 -2.26
C LYS A 55 -11.75 6.08 -2.14
N ARG A 56 -12.32 5.02 -1.59
CA ARG A 56 -13.75 4.95 -1.28
C ARG A 56 -14.19 6.05 -0.32
N GLU A 57 -13.43 6.25 0.76
CA GLU A 57 -13.71 7.31 1.74
C GLU A 57 -13.62 8.71 1.10
N LEU A 58 -12.73 8.88 0.12
CA LEU A 58 -12.60 10.10 -0.67
C LEU A 58 -13.64 10.26 -1.79
N GLY A 59 -14.49 9.25 -2.04
CA GLY A 59 -15.47 9.26 -3.13
C GLY A 59 -14.85 9.17 -4.53
N LEU A 60 -13.70 8.49 -4.67
CA LEU A 60 -12.93 8.33 -5.91
C LEU A 60 -13.09 6.93 -6.57
N ASP A 61 -13.98 6.08 -6.05
CA ASP A 61 -14.28 4.73 -6.56
C ASP A 61 -15.24 4.75 -7.76
#